data_AF-A0A2H9UI33-F1
#
_entry.id   AF-A0A2H9UI33-F1
#
_cell.length_a   1.000
_cell.length_b   1.000
_cell.length_c   1.000
_cell.angle_alpha   90.00
_cell.angle_beta   90.00
_cell.angle_gamma   90.00
#
_symmetry.space_group_name_H-M   'P 1'
#
loop_
_entity.id
_entity.type
_entity.pdbx_description
1 polymer ?
#
loop_
_entity_poly.entity_id
_entity_poly.type
_entity_poly.pdbx_seq_one_letter_code
_entity_poly.pdbx_strand_id
1 'polypeptide(L)'
;MKFYRFRSLDNLLGKYKELENQEIYFASPSEQNDPMEGYHEIYFQGDAIVWTNFFKNYLILLDQVFREILLKKQGDVYQVPEHLGLFGFVAQT
;
A
#
# COMPACT_ATOMS: atom_id res chain seq x y z
N MET A 1 3.09 24.48 15.87
CA MET A 1 2.58 23.80 14.66
C MET A 1 1.48 22.84 15.11
N LYS A 2 0.24 22.96 14.61
CA LYS A 2 -0.86 22.03 14.94
C LYS A 2 -0.91 20.97 13.84
N PHE A 3 -0.56 19.73 14.17
CA PHE A 3 -0.50 18.61 13.22
C PHE A 3 -1.88 18.00 12.88
N TYR A 4 -2.91 18.34 13.65
CA TYR A 4 -4.27 17.82 13.47
C TYR A 4 -5.30 18.93 13.65
N ARG A 5 -6.29 18.98 12.75
CA ARG A 5 -7.40 19.94 12.81
C ARG A 5 -8.70 19.20 13.13
N PHE A 6 -9.08 19.20 14.40
CA PHE A 6 -10.36 18.61 14.81
C PHE A 6 -11.55 19.38 14.21
N ARG A 7 -12.54 18.64 13.70
CA ARG A 7 -13.79 19.23 13.19
C ARG A 7 -14.64 19.72 14.38
N SER A 8 -15.42 20.78 14.15
CA SER A 8 -16.29 21.34 15.19
C SER A 8 -17.37 20.34 15.60
N LEU A 9 -17.66 20.25 16.91
CA LEU A 9 -18.76 19.44 17.43
C LEU A 9 -20.13 19.93 16.92
N ASP A 10 -20.23 21.20 16.55
CA ASP A 10 -21.44 21.78 15.96
C ASP A 10 -21.82 21.12 14.64
N ASN A 11 -20.86 20.56 13.90
CA ASN A 11 -21.17 19.82 12.68
C ASN A 11 -21.87 18.48 13.01
N LEU A 12 -21.44 17.84 14.09
CA LEU A 12 -21.96 16.52 14.49
C LEU A 12 -23.37 16.60 15.08
N LEU A 13 -23.62 17.58 15.96
CA LEU A 13 -24.86 17.69 16.74
C LEU A 13 -25.76 18.87 16.38
N GLY A 14 -25.21 19.90 15.73
CA GLY A 14 -25.87 21.17 15.48
C GLY A 14 -26.26 21.33 14.01
N LYS A 15 -25.49 22.14 13.29
CA LYS A 15 -25.81 22.63 11.94
C LYS A 15 -26.12 21.52 10.91
N TYR A 16 -25.34 20.44 10.91
CA TYR A 16 -25.46 19.38 9.90
C TYR A 16 -26.06 18.08 10.44
N LYS A 17 -26.11 17.91 11.78
CA LYS A 17 -26.68 16.73 12.44
C LYS A 17 -26.17 15.39 11.89
N GLU A 18 -24.88 15.33 11.55
CA GLU A 18 -24.23 14.14 10.94
C GLU A 18 -24.58 12.85 11.70
N LEU A 19 -24.62 12.91 13.05
CA LEU A 19 -24.91 11.75 13.90
C LEU A 19 -26.38 11.28 13.79
N GLU A 20 -27.33 12.22 13.78
CA GLU A 20 -28.77 11.91 13.69
C GLU A 20 -29.10 11.32 12.32
N ASN A 21 -28.52 11.89 11.27
CA ASN A 21 -28.76 11.49 9.88
C ASN A 21 -27.92 10.26 9.46
N GLN A 22 -27.00 9.79 10.30
CA GLN A 22 -26.05 8.70 9.98
C GLN A 22 -25.21 9.02 8.73
N GLU A 23 -24.82 10.29 8.58
CA GLU A 23 -24.04 10.78 7.45
C GLU A 23 -22.59 10.98 7.84
N ILE A 24 -21.69 10.70 6.90
CA ILE A 24 -20.26 10.96 7.05
C ILE A 24 -19.90 12.07 6.07
N TYR A 25 -19.40 13.19 6.61
CA TYR A 25 -18.89 14.28 5.80
C TYR A 25 -17.61 13.87 5.08
N PHE A 26 -17.63 13.97 3.75
CA PHE A 26 -16.48 13.71 2.89
C PHE A 26 -15.71 15.02 2.67
N ALA A 27 -14.56 15.16 3.33
CA ALA A 27 -13.74 16.36 3.27
C ALA A 27 -13.15 16.56 1.88
N SER A 28 -13.06 17.82 1.44
CA SER A 28 -12.28 18.16 0.24
C SER A 28 -10.78 18.01 0.51
N PRO A 29 -9.92 17.86 -0.52
CA PRO A 29 -8.47 17.71 -0.32
C PRO A 29 -7.81 18.84 0.49
N SER A 30 -8.33 20.06 0.42
CA SER A 30 -7.84 21.20 1.22
C SER A 30 -8.25 21.16 2.70
N GLU A 31 -9.21 20.29 3.03
CA GLU A 31 -9.78 20.11 4.35
C GLU A 31 -9.38 18.78 5.01
N GLN A 32 -8.59 17.99 4.30
CA GLN A 32 -8.09 16.71 4.74
C GLN A 32 -7.11 16.89 5.91
N ASN A 33 -7.35 16.14 6.98
CA ASN A 33 -6.57 16.25 8.21
C ASN A 33 -5.34 15.35 8.22
N ASP A 34 -5.13 14.57 7.17
CA ASP A 34 -3.97 13.73 7.04
C ASP A 34 -2.83 14.57 6.44
N PRO A 35 -1.79 14.91 7.24
CA PRO A 35 -0.63 15.63 6.72
C PRO A 35 0.16 14.81 5.68
N MET A 36 -0.10 13.50 5.55
CA MET A 36 0.51 12.59 4.58
C MET A 36 -0.28 12.48 3.26
N GLU A 37 -1.46 13.09 3.17
CA GLU A 37 -2.35 12.95 2.01
C GLU A 37 -2.21 14.12 1.02
N GLY A 38 -0.97 14.59 0.85
CA GLY A 38 -0.56 15.57 -0.16
C GLY A 38 0.41 14.99 -1.19
N TYR A 39 0.79 15.78 -2.20
CA TYR A 39 1.91 15.43 -3.08
C TYR A 39 3.20 15.45 -2.27
N HIS A 40 3.74 14.27 -2.01
CA HIS A 40 5.06 14.11 -1.41
C HIS A 40 6.09 13.82 -2.49
N GLU A 41 7.10 14.68 -2.61
CA GLU A 41 8.35 14.32 -3.28
C GLU A 41 9.11 13.33 -2.38
N ILE A 42 8.68 12.07 -2.40
CA ILE A 42 9.36 11.00 -1.66
C ILE A 42 10.65 10.67 -2.41
N TYR A 43 11.76 11.25 -1.96
CA TYR A 43 13.09 10.84 -2.40
C TYR A 43 13.51 9.59 -1.64
N PHE A 44 13.32 8.42 -2.25
CA PHE A 44 13.77 7.17 -1.67
C PHE A 44 15.30 7.05 -1.84
N GLN A 45 16.04 7.47 -0.81
CA GLN A 45 17.48 7.28 -0.72
C GLN A 45 17.79 5.97 0.00
N GLY A 46 17.58 4.85 -0.69
CA GLY A 46 17.99 3.55 -0.16
C GLY A 46 19.51 3.44 -0.05
N ASP A 47 19.98 2.69 0.95
CA ASP A 47 21.40 2.39 1.14
C ASP A 47 21.92 1.46 0.01
N ALA A 48 23.20 1.58 -0.33
CA ALA A 48 23.81 0.78 -1.40
C ALA A 48 23.80 -0.74 -1.14
N ILE A 49 23.95 -1.16 0.12
CA ILE A 49 23.88 -2.55 0.58
C ILE A 49 22.46 -3.10 0.41
N VAL A 50 21.43 -2.35 0.78
CA VAL A 50 20.01 -2.70 0.61
C VAL A 50 19.71 -2.88 -0.87
N TRP A 51 20.09 -1.93 -1.71
CA TRP A 51 19.85 -2.02 -3.15
C TRP A 51 20.59 -3.17 -3.82
N THR A 52 21.86 -3.37 -3.44
CA THR A 52 22.67 -4.47 -3.98
C THR A 52 22.06 -5.83 -3.63
N ASN A 53 21.65 -6.01 -2.37
CA ASN A 53 21.03 -7.26 -1.94
C ASN A 53 19.63 -7.44 -2.51
N PHE A 54 18.84 -6.37 -2.59
CA PHE A 54 17.51 -6.42 -3.21
C PHE A 54 17.61 -6.87 -4.67
N PHE A 55 18.47 -6.22 -5.46
CA PHE A 55 18.63 -6.55 -6.88
C PHE A 55 19.18 -7.97 -7.07
N LYS A 56 20.18 -8.37 -6.27
CA LYS A 56 20.75 -9.72 -6.32
C LYS A 56 19.69 -10.79 -6.04
N ASN A 57 18.92 -10.64 -4.96
CA ASN A 57 17.90 -11.62 -4.61
C ASN A 57 16.76 -11.61 -5.62
N TYR A 58 16.33 -10.43 -6.10
CA TYR A 58 15.35 -10.32 -7.17
C TYR A 58 15.74 -11.12 -8.42
N LEU A 59 16.99 -11.00 -8.89
CA LEU A 59 17.47 -11.75 -10.05
C LEU A 59 17.50 -13.27 -9.81
N ILE A 60 17.87 -13.71 -8.60
CA ILE A 60 17.83 -15.13 -8.23
C ILE A 60 16.40 -15.66 -8.31
N LEU A 61 15.44 -14.94 -7.74
CA LEU A 61 14.03 -15.33 -7.77
C LEU A 61 13.49 -15.34 -9.19
N LEU A 62 13.80 -14.31 -9.98
CA LEU A 62 13.38 -14.20 -11.36
C LEU A 62 13.87 -15.40 -12.18
N ASP A 63 15.15 -15.73 -12.04
CA ASP A 63 15.76 -16.87 -12.71
C ASP A 63 15.13 -18.21 -12.28
N GLN A 64 14.88 -18.42 -10.98
CA GLN A 64 14.18 -19.61 -10.49
C GLN A 64 12.79 -19.76 -11.12
N VAL A 65 12.01 -18.68 -11.10
CA VAL A 65 10.67 -18.63 -11.71
C VAL A 65 10.75 -18.97 -13.21
N PHE A 66 11.70 -18.37 -13.94
CA PHE A 66 11.88 -18.65 -15.37
C PHE A 66 12.23 -20.11 -15.64
N ARG A 67 13.14 -20.71 -14.87
CA ARG A 67 13.49 -22.14 -15.02
C ARG A 67 12.28 -23.02 -14.77
N GLU A 68 11.51 -22.74 -13.73
CA GLU A 68 10.31 -23.52 -13.41
C GLU A 68 9.25 -23.41 -14.50
N ILE A 69 9.04 -22.21 -15.07
CA ILE A 69 8.13 -22.02 -16.20
C ILE A 69 8.61 -22.77 -17.44
N LEU A 70 9.91 -22.68 -17.77
CA LEU A 70 10.49 -23.33 -18.96
C LEU A 70 10.50 -24.86 -18.88
N LEU A 71 10.66 -25.41 -17.67
CA LEU A 71 10.71 -26.86 -17.44
C LEU A 71 9.32 -27.49 -17.27
N LYS A 72 8.26 -26.68 -17.07
CA LYS A 72 6.89 -27.16 -16.96
C LYS A 72 6.38 -27.73 -18.29
N LYS A 73 5.66 -28.85 -18.19
CA LYS A 73 4.94 -29.40 -19.34
C LYS A 73 3.62 -28.67 -19.53
N GLN A 74 3.10 -28.74 -20.75
CA GLN A 74 1.82 -28.13 -21.10
C GLN A 74 0.70 -28.73 -20.24
N GLY A 75 0.10 -27.91 -19.37
CA GLY A 75 -0.95 -28.33 -18.42
C GLY A 75 -0.58 -28.17 -16.94
N ASP A 76 0.70 -27.94 -16.61
CA ASP A 76 1.12 -27.76 -15.22
C ASP A 76 0.93 -26.32 -14.71
N VAL A 77 0.13 -26.13 -13.66
CA VAL A 77 -0.05 -24.82 -13.01
C VAL A 77 1.20 -24.44 -12.22
N TYR A 78 1.72 -23.21 -12.40
CA TYR A 78 2.80 -22.68 -11.56
C TYR A 78 2.31 -22.40 -10.15
N GLN A 79 2.97 -22.99 -9.16
CA GLN A 79 2.70 -22.77 -7.74
C GLN A 79 3.85 -21.93 -7.21
N VAL A 80 3.55 -20.73 -6.71
CA VAL A 80 4.57 -19.89 -6.08
C VAL A 80 5.08 -20.64 -4.83
N PRO A 81 6.38 -20.96 -4.72
CA PRO A 81 6.90 -21.64 -3.55
C PRO A 81 6.65 -20.83 -2.26
N GLU A 82 6.16 -21.46 -1.20
CA GLU A 82 5.80 -20.76 0.06
C GLU A 82 6.96 -19.97 0.67
N HIS A 83 8.20 -20.46 0.50
CA HIS A 83 9.41 -19.77 0.98
C HIS A 83 9.74 -18.48 0.21
N LEU A 84 9.14 -18.28 -0.97
CA LEU A 84 9.19 -17.03 -1.74
C LEU A 84 8.04 -16.08 -1.39
N GLY A 85 7.07 -16.54 -0.59
CA GLY A 85 5.86 -15.81 -0.18
C GLY A 85 6.06 -14.70 0.84
N LEU A 86 7.30 -14.30 1.16
CA LEU A 86 7.58 -13.18 2.07
C LEU A 86 7.14 -11.82 1.51
N PHE A 87 6.85 -11.73 0.21
CA PHE A 87 6.12 -10.62 -0.40
C PHE A 87 4.69 -11.06 -0.72
N GLY A 88 3.95 -11.41 0.34
CA GLY A 88 2.52 -11.73 0.24
C GLY A 88 1.74 -10.53 -0.29
N PHE A 89 1.53 -10.49 -1.60
CA PHE A 89 0.32 -9.88 -2.13
C PHE A 89 -0.84 -10.73 -1.64
N VAL A 90 -1.46 -10.29 -0.54
CA VAL A 90 -2.83 -10.65 -0.20
C VAL A 90 -3.69 -10.08 -1.34
N ALA A 91 -3.88 -10.90 -2.37
CA ALA A 91 -4.92 -10.71 -3.36
C ALA A 91 -5.83 -11.94 -3.26
N GLN A 92 -6.66 -11.95 -2.21
CA GLN A 92 -7.89 -12.72 -2.21
C GLN A 92 -9.03 -11.71 -2.15
N THR A 93 -9.57 -11.42 -3.34
CA THR A 93 -10.95 -10.96 -3.54
C THR A 93 -11.89 -12.15 -3.49
#